data_AF-A0AAJ1Q7U0-F1
#
_entry.id   AF-A0AAJ1Q7U0-F1
#
_cell.length_a   1.000
_cell.length_b   1.000
_cell.length_c   1.000
_cell.angle_alpha   90.00
_cell.angle_beta   90.00
_cell.angle_gamma   90.00
#
_symmetry.space_group_name_H-M   'P 1'
#
loop_
_entity.id
_entity.type
_entity.pdbx_description
1 polymer ?
#
loop_
_entity_poly.entity_id
_entity_poly.type
_entity_poly.pdbx_seq_one_letter_code
_entity_poly.pdbx_strand_id
1 'polypeptide(L)'
;RFAEDLIFFNSGEANFVELSDRVTSGSSLMPQKKNPDALELIRGKCGRVQGALTGMMMTLKGLPLAYNKDMQEDKEGLFDALDT
;
A
#
# COMPACT_ATOMS: atom_id res chain seq x y z
N ARG A 1 -1.45 -7.50 5.76
CA ARG A 1 -1.87 -8.43 6.84
C ARG A 1 -2.59 -7.67 7.94
N PHE A 2 -1.91 -6.86 8.77
CA PHE A 2 -2.57 -6.06 9.81
C PHE A 2 -3.78 -5.23 9.33
N ALA A 3 -3.65 -4.55 8.19
CA ALA A 3 -4.76 -3.79 7.60
C ALA A 3 -5.98 -4.68 7.25
N GLU A 4 -5.77 -5.91 6.79
CA GLU A 4 -6.85 -6.87 6.48
C GLU A 4 -7.65 -7.22 7.73
N ASP A 5 -6.92 -7.59 8.79
CA ASP A 5 -7.53 -8.02 10.05
C ASP A 5 -8.37 -6.87 10.65
N LEU A 6 -7.84 -5.65 10.66
CA LEU A 6 -8.57 -4.49 11.16
C LEU A 6 -9.77 -4.09 10.29
N ILE A 7 -9.68 -4.23 8.96
CA ILE A 7 -10.82 -4.00 8.07
C ILE A 7 -11.96 -4.96 8.43
N PHE A 8 -11.64 -6.24 8.63
CA PHE A 8 -12.62 -7.23 9.06
C PHE A 8 -13.15 -6.93 10.46
N PHE A 9 -12.28 -6.59 11.43
CA PHE A 9 -12.70 -6.28 12.80
C PHE A 9 -13.61 -5.05 12.90
N ASN A 10 -13.49 -4.08 11.97
CA ASN A 10 -14.35 -2.89 11.86
C ASN A 10 -15.63 -3.14 11.02
N SER A 11 -15.82 -4.33 10.45
CA SER A 11 -17.06 -4.66 9.74
C SER A 11 -18.29 -4.64 10.66
N GLY A 12 -19.48 -4.44 10.09
CA GLY A 12 -20.72 -4.48 10.87
C GLY A 12 -21.02 -5.88 11.42
N GLU A 13 -20.57 -6.92 10.72
CA GLU A 13 -20.75 -8.32 11.09
C GLU A 13 -19.86 -8.74 12.27
N ALA A 14 -18.59 -8.31 12.28
CA ALA A 14 -17.66 -8.64 13.36
C ALA A 14 -17.80 -7.66 14.54
N ASN A 15 -17.83 -6.36 14.25
CA ASN A 15 -18.00 -5.27 15.21
C ASN A 15 -17.10 -5.39 16.46
N PHE A 16 -15.83 -5.78 16.26
CA PHE A 16 -14.86 -5.96 17.35
C PHE A 16 -14.12 -4.67 17.71
N VAL A 17 -13.95 -3.78 16.74
CA VAL A 17 -13.29 -2.48 16.92
C VAL A 17 -14.06 -1.40 16.17
N GLU A 18 -13.99 -0.18 16.70
CA GLU A 18 -14.45 1.02 15.99
C GLU A 18 -13.24 1.91 15.70
N LEU A 19 -13.06 2.28 14.43
CA LEU A 19 -11.99 3.18 14.03
C LEU A 19 -12.34 4.65 14.29
N SER A 20 -11.32 5.46 14.54
CA SER A 20 -11.45 6.91 14.73
C SER A 20 -11.77 7.61 13.40
N ASP A 21 -12.61 8.64 13.47
CA ASP A 21 -12.95 9.53 12.34
C ASP A 21 -11.72 10.15 11.66
N ARG A 22 -10.57 10.19 12.35
CA ARG A 22 -9.30 10.68 11.81
C ARG A 22 -8.71 9.77 10.72
N VAL A 23 -9.13 8.50 10.67
CA VAL A 23 -8.58 7.47 9.77
C VAL A 23 -9.66 6.75 8.95
N THR A 24 -10.89 7.26 8.98
CA THR A 24 -12.04 6.71 8.25
C THR A 24 -12.82 7.82 7.54
N SER A 25 -13.39 7.55 6.38
CA SER A 25 -14.50 8.35 5.85
C SER A 25 -15.84 7.85 6.40
N GLY A 26 -16.85 8.72 6.36
CA GLY A 26 -18.21 8.41 6.77
C GLY A 26 -19.23 8.76 5.69
N SER A 27 -20.45 8.26 5.85
CA SER A 27 -21.59 8.67 5.03
C SER A 27 -22.36 9.81 5.70
N SER A 28 -22.77 10.81 4.93
CA SER A 28 -23.64 11.89 5.43
C SER A 28 -25.05 11.42 5.80
N LEU A 29 -25.53 10.32 5.20
CA LEU A 29 -26.84 9.73 5.46
C LEU A 29 -26.81 8.63 6.53
N MET A 30 -25.65 7.99 6.71
CA MET A 30 -25.46 6.90 7.68
C MET A 30 -24.34 7.28 8.66
N PRO A 31 -24.64 8.02 9.75
CA PRO A 31 -23.64 8.55 10.67
C PRO A 31 -22.82 7.46 11.38
N GLN A 32 -23.36 6.26 11.52
CA GLN A 32 -22.69 5.09 12.10
C GLN A 32 -21.76 4.37 11.12
N LYS A 33 -21.87 4.64 9.81
CA LYS A 33 -21.06 3.95 8.80
C LYS A 33 -19.68 4.61 8.70
N LYS A 34 -18.65 3.88 9.13
CA LYS A 34 -17.24 4.27 9.01
C LYS A 34 -16.49 3.35 8.05
N ASN A 35 -15.99 3.90 6.96
CA ASN A 35 -15.22 3.16 5.96
C ASN A 35 -13.72 3.17 6.36
N PRO A 36 -13.04 2.02 6.41
CA PRO A 36 -11.64 1.91 6.84
C PRO A 36 -10.63 2.33 5.75
N ASP A 37 -10.85 3.47 5.07
CA ASP A 37 -10.11 3.84 3.85
C ASP A 37 -8.59 3.92 4.05
N ALA A 38 -8.12 4.40 5.22
CA ALA A 38 -6.70 4.46 5.52
C ALA A 38 -6.05 3.06 5.51
N LEU A 39 -6.74 2.06 6.03
CA LEU A 39 -6.26 0.67 6.03
C LEU A 39 -6.31 0.06 4.63
N GLU A 40 -7.34 0.38 3.85
CA GLU A 40 -7.44 -0.04 2.45
C GLU A 40 -6.29 0.53 1.61
N LEU A 41 -5.95 1.81 1.81
CA LEU A 41 -4.81 2.46 1.18
C LEU A 41 -3.49 1.79 1.58
N ILE A 42 -3.25 1.58 2.88
CA ILE A 42 -2.05 0.87 3.37
C ILE A 42 -1.93 -0.51 2.73
N ARG A 43 -3.05 -1.27 2.67
CA ARG A 43 -3.08 -2.59 2.02
C ARG A 43 -2.75 -2.49 0.54
N GLY A 44 -3.28 -1.50 -0.19
CA GLY A 44 -2.97 -1.28 -1.60
C GLY A 44 -1.52 -0.87 -1.86
N LYS A 45 -0.95 0.00 -1.00
CA LYS A 45 0.43 0.48 -1.12
C LYS A 45 1.48 -0.62 -0.99
N CYS A 46 1.17 -1.72 -0.29
CA CYS A 46 2.02 -2.92 -0.29
C CYS A 46 2.33 -3.42 -1.73
N GLY A 47 1.34 -3.41 -2.63
CA GLY A 47 1.55 -3.80 -4.02
C GLY A 47 2.46 -2.85 -4.80
N ARG A 48 2.42 -1.55 -4.47
CA ARG A 48 3.28 -0.52 -5.08
C ARG A 48 4.75 -0.75 -4.75
N VAL A 49 5.07 -0.94 -3.47
CA VAL A 49 6.44 -1.22 -3.00
C VAL A 49 6.95 -2.55 -3.59
N GLN A 50 6.12 -3.60 -3.61
CA GLN A 50 6.49 -4.88 -4.20
C GLN A 50 6.73 -4.77 -5.71
N GLY A 51 5.95 -3.93 -6.40
CA GLY A 51 6.12 -3.61 -7.82
C GLY A 51 7.48 -2.98 -8.10
N ALA A 52 7.89 -1.99 -7.29
CA ALA A 52 9.20 -1.36 -7.41
C ALA A 52 10.36 -2.35 -7.25
N LEU A 53 10.29 -3.23 -6.24
CA LEU A 53 11.28 -4.30 -6.03
C LEU A 53 11.34 -5.24 -7.25
N THR A 54 10.19 -5.69 -7.72
CA THR A 54 10.11 -6.62 -8.85
C THR A 54 10.65 -5.98 -10.13
N GLY A 55 10.33 -4.70 -10.38
CA GLY A 55 10.88 -3.91 -11.47
C GLY A 55 12.40 -3.86 -11.41
N MET A 56 12.98 -3.50 -10.26
CA MET A 56 14.43 -3.42 -10.09
C MET A 56 15.12 -4.78 -10.29
N MET A 57 14.54 -5.86 -9.76
CA MET A 57 15.05 -7.22 -9.98
C MET A 57 15.07 -7.60 -11.47
N MET A 58 14.08 -7.15 -12.24
CA MET A 58 14.03 -7.40 -13.69
C MET A 58 15.01 -6.53 -14.46
N THR A 59 15.19 -5.26 -14.08
CA THR A 59 16.21 -4.37 -14.67
C THR A 59 17.61 -4.96 -14.50
N LEU A 60 17.93 -5.51 -13.33
CA LEU A 60 19.25 -6.07 -13.04
C LEU A 60 19.51 -7.45 -13.66
N LYS A 61 18.45 -8.17 -14.06
CA LYS A 61 18.54 -9.57 -14.45
C LYS A 61 19.42 -9.76 -15.69
N GLY A 62 20.61 -10.32 -15.48
CA GLY A 62 21.51 -10.73 -16.57
C GLY A 62 22.29 -9.58 -17.22
N LEU A 63 22.34 -8.39 -16.58
CA LEU A 63 23.19 -7.31 -17.06
C LEU A 63 24.68 -7.72 -17.00
N PRO A 64 25.43 -7.58 -18.10
CA PRO A 64 26.87 -7.82 -18.08
C PRO A 64 27.58 -6.72 -17.29
N LEU A 65 28.74 -7.02 -16.72
CA LEU A 65 29.58 -5.99 -16.11
C LEU A 65 30.21 -5.10 -17.19
N ALA A 66 30.45 -3.80 -16.96
CA ALA A 66 30.21 -3.03 -15.72
C ALA A 66 29.00 -2.10 -15.85
N TYR A 67 29.24 -0.82 -16.19
CA TYR A 67 28.18 0.18 -16.31
C TYR A 67 27.31 -0.07 -17.55
N ASN A 68 25.99 -0.06 -17.35
CA ASN A 68 24.96 -0.09 -18.39
C ASN A 68 23.96 1.04 -18.15
N LYS A 69 23.41 1.62 -19.22
CA LYS A 69 22.49 2.77 -19.13
C LYS A 69 21.14 2.41 -18.49
N ASP A 70 20.77 1.13 -18.55
CA ASP A 70 19.63 0.51 -17.87
C ASP A 70 19.59 0.82 -16.37
N MET A 71 20.77 0.98 -15.74
CA MET A 71 20.90 1.37 -14.33
C MET A 71 20.36 2.77 -14.02
N GLN A 72 19.94 3.55 -15.01
CA GLN A 72 19.27 4.82 -14.78
C GLN A 72 17.89 4.65 -14.11
N GLU A 73 17.25 3.48 -14.28
CA GLU A 73 15.94 3.13 -13.71
C GLU A 73 15.96 2.85 -12.21
N ASP A 74 17.13 2.89 -11.56
CA ASP A 74 17.29 2.57 -10.14
C ASP A 74 16.60 3.58 -9.19
N LYS A 75 16.49 4.85 -9.61
CA LYS A 75 16.06 5.96 -8.75
C LYS A 75 14.55 6.05 -8.61
N GLU A 76 13.83 6.02 -9.72
CA GLU A 76 12.39 6.34 -9.72
C GLU A 76 11.59 5.35 -8.86
N GLY A 77 11.79 4.04 -9.09
CA GLY A 77 11.13 3.00 -8.30
C GLY A 77 11.55 3.02 -6.83
N LEU A 78 12.82 3.33 -6.53
CA LEU A 78 13.33 3.41 -5.17
C LEU A 78 12.71 4.58 -4.40
N PHE A 79 12.73 5.79 -4.98
CA PHE A 79 12.19 6.97 -4.32
C PHE A 79 10.68 6.88 -4.15
N ASP A 80 9.96 6.38 -5.14
CA ASP A 80 8.51 6.16 -5.02
C ASP A 80 8.16 5.13 -3.94
N ALA A 81 8.95 4.07 -3.79
CA ALA A 81 8.77 3.08 -2.73
C ALA A 81 9.13 3.63 -1.34
N LEU A 82 10.06 4.59 -1.25
CA LEU A 82 10.46 5.23 -0.01
C LEU A 82 9.41 6.22 0.51
N ASP A 83 8.80 6.99 -0.40
CA ASP A 83 7.76 7.98 -0.07
C ASP A 83 6.37 7.36 0.16
N THR A 84 6.20 6.09 -0.22
CA THR A 84 4.95 5.33 -0.11
C THR A 84 4.69 4.82 1.31
#